data_AF-A0A9X1YVQ5-F1
#
_entry.id   AF-A0A9X1YVQ5-F1
#
_cell.length_a   1.000
_cell.length_b   1.000
_cell.length_c   1.000
_cell.angle_alpha   90.00
_cell.angle_beta   90.00
_cell.angle_gamma   90.00
#
_symmetry.space_group_name_H-M   'P 1'
#
loop_
_entity.id
_entity.type
_entity.pdbx_description
1 polymer ?
#
loop_
_entity_poly.entity_id
_entity_poly.type
_entity_poly.pdbx_seq_one_letter_code
_entity_poly.pdbx_strand_id
1 'polypeptide(L)'
;MIIRSITVSGENKADASLYFQHGANIVAGASDTGKSYVVKCLAFILGAKNSPKTIDEAKGYTTLTVTFENEDSSLFSLVRELRDEAPIILVETEKPPRPLKAKHQAGKLDNLSNFF
;
A
#
# COMPACT_ATOMS: atom_id res chain seq x y z
N MET A 1 8.60 -10.51 -7.69
CA MET A 1 7.40 -9.79 -7.22
C MET A 1 7.40 -8.34 -7.72
N ILE A 2 6.26 -7.80 -8.13
CA ILE A 2 6.08 -6.47 -8.72
C ILE A 2 4.88 -5.75 -8.10
N ILE A 3 4.95 -4.43 -7.90
CA ILE A 3 3.78 -3.62 -7.52
C ILE A 3 2.90 -3.45 -8.75
N ARG A 4 1.60 -3.74 -8.64
CA ARG A 4 0.61 -3.59 -9.71
C ARG A 4 -0.23 -2.34 -9.60
N SER A 5 -0.59 -1.97 -8.38
CA SER A 5 -1.34 -0.75 -8.14
C SER A 5 -1.07 -0.14 -6.78
N ILE A 6 -1.25 1.17 -6.70
CA ILE A 6 -1.36 1.92 -5.46
C ILE A 6 -2.66 2.69 -5.54
N THR A 7 -3.59 2.39 -4.64
CA THR A 7 -4.92 2.98 -4.61
C THR A 7 -5.17 3.62 -3.25
N VAL A 8 -5.67 4.86 -3.25
CA VAL A 8 -6.26 5.47 -2.06
C VAL A 8 -7.77 5.63 -2.28
N SER A 9 -8.53 5.22 -1.26
CA SER A 9 -10.00 5.25 -1.27
C SER A 9 -10.54 5.89 0.00
N GLY A 10 -11.77 6.38 -0.08
CA GLY A 10 -12.40 7.14 0.99
C GLY A 10 -13.90 7.22 0.79
N GLU A 11 -14.63 7.40 1.89
CA GLU A 11 -16.09 7.52 1.83
C GLU A 11 -16.48 8.74 0.98
N ASN A 12 -17.43 8.55 0.06
CA ASN A 12 -17.93 9.59 -0.85
C ASN A 12 -16.85 10.25 -1.74
N LYS A 13 -15.71 9.59 -1.94
CA LYS A 13 -14.65 10.04 -2.84
C LYS A 13 -14.32 8.97 -3.85
N ALA A 14 -14.14 9.36 -5.12
CA ALA A 14 -13.68 8.45 -6.15
C ALA A 14 -12.25 7.99 -5.85
N ASP A 15 -11.99 6.70 -6.04
CA ASP A 15 -10.67 6.10 -5.84
C ASP A 15 -9.63 6.79 -6.73
N ALA A 16 -8.47 7.09 -6.15
CA ALA A 16 -7.31 7.54 -6.91
C ALA A 16 -6.30 6.38 -6.96
N SER A 17 -5.95 5.96 -8.19
CA SER A 17 -5.12 4.80 -8.44
C SER A 17 -3.97 5.12 -9.40
N LEU A 18 -2.80 4.54 -9.11
CA LEU A 18 -1.73 4.37 -10.07
C LEU A 18 -1.60 2.88 -10.41
N TYR A 19 -1.43 2.58 -11.69
CA TYR A 19 -1.23 1.22 -12.20
C TYR A 19 0.15 1.07 -12.79
N PHE A 20 0.78 -0.07 -12.52
CA PHE A 20 2.16 -0.35 -12.88
C PHE A 20 2.25 -1.64 -13.71
N GLN A 21 3.25 -1.68 -14.58
CA GLN A 21 3.56 -2.81 -15.44
C GLN A 21 4.96 -3.35 -15.14
N HIS A 22 5.33 -4.47 -15.77
CA HIS A 22 6.70 -4.98 -15.68
C HIS A 22 7.70 -3.97 -16.27
N GLY A 23 8.89 -3.90 -15.69
CA GLY A 23 9.96 -3.00 -16.12
C GLY A 23 9.96 -1.65 -15.39
N ALA A 24 10.57 -0.65 -16.01
CA ALA A 24 10.73 0.68 -15.43
C ALA A 24 9.47 1.52 -15.65
N ASN A 25 8.79 1.89 -14.56
CA ASN A 25 7.62 2.75 -14.59
C ASN A 25 8.02 4.18 -14.17
N ILE A 26 7.61 5.19 -14.94
CA ILE A 26 7.91 6.60 -14.67
C ILE A 26 6.61 7.33 -14.36
N VAL A 27 6.51 7.91 -13.16
CA VAL A 27 5.39 8.76 -12.75
C VAL A 27 5.82 10.22 -12.89
N ALA A 28 5.26 10.92 -13.88
CA ALA A 28 5.55 12.31 -14.18
C ALA A 28 4.31 13.20 -13.99
N GLY A 29 4.53 14.47 -13.62
CA GLY A 29 3.47 15.45 -13.40
C GLY A 29 4.03 16.75 -12.83
N ALA A 30 3.23 17.83 -12.87
CA ALA A 30 3.61 19.16 -12.37
C ALA A 30 4.06 19.12 -10.89
N SER A 31 4.81 20.13 -10.43
CA SER A 31 5.23 20.17 -9.01
C SER A 31 4.04 20.08 -8.06
N ASP A 32 4.27 19.49 -6.89
CA ASP A 32 3.31 19.42 -5.77
C ASP A 32 1.99 18.66 -6.03
N THR A 33 1.85 17.97 -7.16
CA THR A 33 0.66 17.16 -7.47
C THR A 33 0.64 15.77 -6.82
N GLY A 34 1.23 15.61 -5.63
CA GLY A 34 1.15 14.35 -4.89
C GLY A 34 2.14 13.23 -5.26
N LYS A 35 3.11 13.44 -6.17
CA LYS A 35 4.14 12.43 -6.49
C LYS A 35 4.93 11.97 -5.26
N SER A 36 5.38 12.92 -4.43
CA SER A 36 6.07 12.62 -3.16
C SER A 36 5.16 11.94 -2.13
N TYR A 37 3.84 12.11 -2.24
CA TYR A 37 2.86 11.45 -1.37
C TYR A 37 2.76 9.96 -1.72
N VAL A 38 2.78 9.58 -3.00
CA VAL A 38 2.81 8.18 -3.44
C VAL A 38 3.99 7.41 -2.84
N VAL A 39 5.19 8.01 -2.84
CA VAL A 39 6.38 7.40 -2.23
C VAL A 39 6.20 7.19 -0.72
N LYS A 40 5.55 8.14 -0.04
CA LYS A 40 5.22 8.01 1.40
C LYS A 40 4.18 6.93 1.64
N CYS A 41 3.17 6.79 0.77
CA CYS A 41 2.21 5.69 0.84
C CYS A 41 2.91 4.33 0.73
N LEU A 42 3.87 4.18 -0.19
CA LEU A 42 4.67 2.96 -0.28
C LEU A 42 5.46 2.69 1.00
N ALA A 43 6.17 3.68 1.54
CA ALA A 43 6.87 3.52 2.81
C ALA A 43 5.92 3.13 3.95
N PHE A 44 4.71 3.69 3.96
CA PHE A 44 3.69 3.40 4.96
C PHE A 44 3.13 1.99 4.82
N ILE A 45 2.72 1.53 3.64
CA ILE A 45 2.18 0.18 3.48
C ILE A 45 3.25 -0.90 3.78
N LEU A 46 4.52 -0.55 3.57
CA LEU A 46 5.67 -1.42 3.85
C LEU A 46 6.14 -1.38 5.32
N GLY A 47 5.38 -0.74 6.22
CA GLY A 47 5.60 -0.87 7.66
C GLY A 47 6.07 0.39 8.39
N ALA A 48 6.14 1.56 7.75
CA ALA A 48 6.38 2.80 8.49
C ALA A 48 5.25 3.04 9.52
N LYS A 49 5.59 3.56 10.70
CA LYS A 49 4.61 3.74 11.79
C LYS A 49 3.63 4.88 11.54
N ASN A 50 4.17 5.98 11.01
CA ASN A 50 3.43 7.22 10.83
C ASN A 50 2.78 7.24 9.46
N SER A 51 1.50 7.61 9.42
CA SER A 51 0.75 7.84 8.19
C SER A 51 1.41 8.96 7.37
N PRO A 52 1.35 8.90 6.02
CA PRO A 52 1.77 10.00 5.18
C PRO A 52 1.09 11.30 5.61
N LYS A 53 1.87 12.38 5.77
CA LYS A 53 1.29 13.70 6.04
C LYS A 53 0.25 14.04 4.98
N THR A 54 -0.97 14.35 5.43
CA THR A 54 -2.09 14.72 4.56
C THR A 54 -1.73 15.96 3.74
N ILE A 55 -1.92 15.85 2.42
CA ILE A 55 -1.90 16.96 1.46
C ILE A 55 -3.33 17.31 1.07
N ASP A 56 -3.55 18.45 0.41
CA ASP A 56 -4.89 18.91 0.05
C ASP A 56 -5.63 17.90 -0.83
N GLU A 57 -4.94 17.32 -1.81
CA GLU A 57 -5.48 16.30 -2.72
C GLU A 57 -5.82 15.00 -1.99
N ALA A 58 -5.17 14.72 -0.86
CA ALA A 58 -5.37 13.51 -0.07
C ALA A 58 -6.55 13.60 0.90
N LYS A 59 -7.12 14.81 1.12
CA LYS A 59 -8.24 15.01 2.05
C LYS A 59 -9.44 14.13 1.66
N GLY A 60 -10.01 13.43 2.63
CA GLY A 60 -11.14 12.53 2.44
C GLY A 60 -10.77 11.10 2.04
N TYR A 61 -9.52 10.80 1.69
CA TYR A 61 -9.05 9.42 1.58
C TYR A 61 -8.70 8.87 2.96
N THR A 62 -9.11 7.64 3.23
CA THR A 62 -9.00 6.98 4.54
C THR A 62 -8.29 5.63 4.46
N THR A 63 -8.23 5.02 3.28
CA THR A 63 -7.67 3.68 3.09
C THR A 63 -6.63 3.69 1.98
N LEU A 64 -5.50 3.02 2.23
CA LEU A 64 -4.47 2.71 1.25
C LEU A 64 -4.50 1.22 0.93
N THR A 65 -4.57 0.90 -0.35
CA THR A 65 -4.45 -0.47 -0.87
C THR A 65 -3.31 -0.53 -1.88
N VAL A 66 -2.39 -1.48 -1.70
CA VAL A 66 -1.31 -1.74 -2.66
C VAL A 66 -1.37 -3.20 -3.07
N THR A 67 -1.54 -3.43 -4.37
CA THR A 67 -1.60 -4.78 -4.95
C THR A 67 -0.25 -5.15 -5.52
N PHE A 68 0.18 -6.38 -5.26
CA PHE A 68 1.43 -6.97 -5.72
C PHE A 68 1.14 -8.21 -6.55
N GLU A 69 2.05 -8.49 -7.49
CA GLU A 69 2.07 -9.70 -8.31
C GLU A 69 3.33 -10.52 -8.02
N ASN A 70 3.14 -11.81 -7.77
CA ASN A 70 4.18 -12.80 -7.62
C ASN A 70 4.68 -13.34 -8.97
N GLU A 71 5.77 -14.10 -8.97
CA GLU A 71 6.34 -14.67 -10.20
C GLU A 71 5.39 -15.66 -10.90
N ASP A 72 4.53 -16.33 -10.14
CA ASP A 72 3.47 -17.22 -10.63
C ASP A 72 2.22 -16.46 -11.09
N SER A 73 2.29 -15.14 -11.23
CA SER A 73 1.18 -14.24 -11.57
C SER A 73 0.06 -14.18 -10.51
N SER A 74 0.24 -14.80 -9.34
CA SER A 74 -0.73 -14.67 -8.24
C SER A 74 -0.69 -13.25 -7.67
N LEU A 75 -1.87 -12.73 -7.29
CA LEU A 75 -2.04 -11.39 -6.74
C LEU A 75 -2.35 -11.46 -5.25
N PHE A 76 -1.79 -10.50 -4.52
CA PHE A 76 -2.20 -10.19 -3.15
C PHE A 76 -2.21 -8.68 -2.95
N SER A 77 -2.96 -8.22 -1.95
CA SER A 77 -3.01 -6.81 -1.59
C SER A 77 -2.70 -6.60 -0.13
N LEU A 78 -1.98 -5.53 0.15
CA LEU A 78 -1.85 -4.96 1.48
C LEU A 78 -2.82 -3.79 1.60
N VAL A 79 -3.64 -3.81 2.64
CA VAL A 79 -4.62 -2.78 2.95
C VAL A 79 -4.28 -2.17 4.31
N ARG A 80 -4.32 -0.84 4.40
CA ARG A 80 -4.02 -0.11 5.63
C ARG A 80 -4.80 1.19 5.70
N GLU A 81 -5.41 1.47 6.85
CA GLU A 81 -6.02 2.77 7.12
C GLU A 81 -4.95 3.87 7.18
N LEU A 82 -5.23 5.05 6.62
CA LEU A 82 -4.35 6.22 6.59
C LEU A 82 -4.31 6.97 7.93
N ARG A 83 -4.05 6.23 9.01
CA ARG A 83 -3.82 6.77 10.36
C ARG A 83 -2.62 6.10 11.02
N ASP A 84 -2.04 6.78 11.99
CA ASP A 84 -0.88 6.26 12.70
C ASP A 84 -1.19 4.91 13.36
N GLU A 85 -0.20 4.02 13.35
CA GLU A 85 -0.25 2.69 13.96
C GLU A 85 -1.36 1.76 13.44
N ALA A 86 -2.04 2.11 12.34
CA ALA A 86 -3.02 1.23 11.72
C ALA A 86 -2.41 -0.15 11.39
N PRO A 87 -3.13 -1.26 11.63
CA PRO A 87 -2.65 -2.58 11.26
C PRO A 87 -2.57 -2.71 9.73
N ILE A 88 -1.61 -3.50 9.26
CA ILE A 88 -1.53 -3.88 7.84
C ILE A 88 -2.36 -5.16 7.69
N ILE A 89 -3.31 -5.15 6.78
CA ILE A 89 -4.16 -6.30 6.48
C ILE A 89 -3.71 -6.88 5.14
N LEU A 90 -3.41 -8.18 5.13
CA LEU A 90 -3.14 -8.94 3.92
C LEU A 90 -4.45 -9.51 3.38
N VAL A 91 -4.66 -9.32 2.08
CA VAL A 91 -5.78 -9.85 1.30
C VAL A 91 -5.22 -10.69 0.17
N GLU A 92 -5.57 -11.98 0.16
CA GLU A 92 -5.17 -12.94 -0.87
C GLU A 92 -6.44 -13.54 -1.49
N THR A 93 -6.36 -14.01 -2.73
CA THR A 93 -7.47 -14.74 -3.37
C THR A 93 -7.82 -15.98 -2.55
N GLU A 94 -9.12 -16.22 -2.34
CA GLU A 94 -9.66 -17.41 -1.65
C GLU A 94 -9.21 -17.61 -0.19
N LYS A 95 -8.61 -16.59 0.44
CA LYS A 95 -8.26 -16.61 1.87
C LYS A 95 -8.92 -15.45 2.61
N PRO A 96 -9.35 -15.64 3.86
CA PRO A 96 -9.87 -14.52 4.66
C PRO A 96 -8.78 -13.48 4.91
N PRO A 97 -9.12 -12.17 4.90
CA PRO A 97 -8.18 -11.12 5.24
C PRO A 97 -7.56 -11.34 6.62
N ARG A 98 -6.25 -11.14 6.76
CA ARG A 98 -5.54 -11.36 8.02
C ARG A 98 -4.54 -10.25 8.33
N PRO A 99 -4.37 -9.84 9.60
CA PRO A 99 -3.38 -8.83 9.95
C PRO A 99 -1.95 -9.37 9.82
N LEU A 100 -1.05 -8.56 9.24
CA LEU A 100 0.40 -8.77 9.26
C LEU A 100 1.02 -7.93 10.39
N LYS A 101 1.97 -8.51 11.14
CA LYS A 101 2.70 -7.73 12.16
C LYS A 101 3.81 -6.94 11.48
N ALA A 102 3.80 -5.63 11.68
CA ALA A 102 4.82 -4.70 11.17
C ALA A 102 6.20 -4.82 11.87
N LYS A 103 6.31 -5.60 12.96
CA LYS A 103 7.57 -5.77 13.71
C LYS A 103 8.26 -7.09 13.38
N HIS A 104 9.54 -7.01 13.03
CA HIS A 104 10.48 -8.12 13.03
C HIS A 104 10.55 -8.77 14.43
N GLN A 105 10.20 -10.05 14.51
CA GLN A 105 10.61 -10.95 15.58
C GLN A 105 11.21 -12.18 14.90
N ALA A 106 12.49 -12.43 15.10
CA ALA A 106 13.15 -13.63 14.58
C ALA A 106 12.36 -14.88 15.03
N GLY A 107 11.92 -15.70 14.07
CA GLY A 107 11.26 -16.98 14.32
C GLY A 107 9.73 -17.01 14.26
N LYS A 108 9.02 -15.95 13.81
CA LYS A 108 7.57 -16.01 13.52
C LYS A 108 7.24 -15.63 12.08
N LEU A 109 6.54 -16.53 11.38
CA LEU A 109 6.15 -16.48 9.96
C LEU A 109 5.14 -15.35 9.60
N ASP A 110 4.66 -14.59 10.58
CA ASP A 110 3.61 -13.56 10.42
C ASP A 110 4.19 -12.13 10.38
N ASN A 111 5.23 -11.91 9.60
CA ASN A 111 5.82 -10.58 9.44
C ASN A 111 5.99 -10.21 7.95
N LEU A 112 5.89 -8.92 7.66
CA LEU A 112 5.87 -8.37 6.30
C LEU A 112 7.14 -8.77 5.51
N SER A 113 8.29 -8.81 6.17
CA SER A 113 9.58 -9.23 5.60
C SER A 113 9.70 -10.73 5.32
N ASN A 114 8.75 -11.55 5.77
CA ASN A 114 8.69 -12.98 5.48
C ASN A 114 7.66 -13.31 4.39
N PHE A 115 6.87 -12.31 3.99
CA PHE A 115 5.94 -12.37 2.87
C PHE A 115 6.57 -11.79 1.58
N PHE A 116 7.54 -10.91 1.74
CA PHE A 116 8.53 -10.53 0.72
C PHE A 116 9.73 -11.46 0.79
#